data_AF-A0A942IIP7-F1
#
_entry.id   AF-A0A942IIP7-F1
#
_cell.length_a   1.000
_cell.length_b   1.000
_cell.length_c   1.000
_cell.angle_alpha   90.00
_cell.angle_beta   90.00
_cell.angle_gamma   90.00
#
_symmetry.space_group_name_H-M   'P 1'
#
loop_
_entity.id
_entity.type
_entity.pdbx_description
1 polymer ?
#
loop_
_entity_poly.entity_id
_entity_poly.type
_entity_poly.pdbx_seq_one_letter_code
_entity_poly.pdbx_strand_id
1 'polypeptide(L)'
;MSKAEKQGSDIEEKNNKAGDKMAEPFVLEVKQRNKKIRMEFASEEDRRYWERAYRKRRFYTLYFMVGVGINFLLYFAGLDLSRNILMGGIVGLAVPLASMFGLTELHSYLASKNRKG
;
A
#
# COMPACT_ATOMS: atom_id res chain seq x y z
N MET A 1 -46.39 -1.62 36.70
CA MET A 1 -45.63 -1.03 35.58
C MET A 1 -46.51 -0.99 34.35
N SER A 2 -46.81 0.22 33.89
CA SER A 2 -47.83 0.49 32.87
C SER A 2 -47.31 0.14 31.47
N LYS A 3 -48.20 -0.26 30.57
CA LYS A 3 -47.91 -0.68 29.18
C LYS A 3 -47.13 0.40 28.37
N ALA A 4 -47.19 1.66 28.81
CA ALA A 4 -46.48 2.80 28.24
C ALA A 4 -44.98 2.85 28.61
N GLU A 5 -44.56 2.35 29.78
CA GLU A 5 -43.14 2.35 30.19
C GLU A 5 -42.32 1.32 29.41
N LYS A 6 -42.91 0.14 29.12
CA LYS A 6 -42.27 -0.87 28.24
C LYS A 6 -42.08 -0.36 26.81
N GLN A 7 -43.02 0.43 26.30
CA GLN A 7 -42.94 0.94 24.95
C GLN A 7 -41.86 2.02 24.78
N GLY A 8 -41.60 2.82 25.82
CA GLY A 8 -40.50 3.79 25.85
C GLY A 8 -39.12 3.13 25.88
N SER A 9 -38.93 2.10 26.72
CA SER A 9 -37.65 1.38 26.81
C SER A 9 -37.31 0.61 25.54
N ASP A 10 -38.31 0.01 24.87
CA ASP A 10 -38.11 -0.74 23.64
C ASP A 10 -37.75 0.18 22.44
N ILE A 11 -38.18 1.44 22.47
CA ILE A 11 -37.85 2.45 21.46
C ILE A 11 -36.44 3.04 21.70
N GLU A 12 -36.07 3.27 22.96
CA GLU A 12 -34.71 3.69 23.33
C GLU A 12 -33.67 2.59 23.02
N GLU A 13 -33.97 1.32 23.31
CA GLU A 13 -33.07 0.21 22.98
C GLU A 13 -32.90 0.03 21.46
N LYS A 14 -33.98 0.25 20.68
CA LYS A 14 -33.90 0.23 19.20
C LYS A 14 -33.13 1.41 18.62
N ASN A 15 -33.25 2.60 19.19
CA ASN A 15 -32.49 3.76 18.75
C ASN A 15 -31.00 3.65 19.11
N ASN A 16 -30.67 3.08 20.27
CA ASN A 16 -29.28 2.78 20.64
C ASN A 16 -28.67 1.66 19.77
N LYS A 17 -29.45 0.65 19.35
CA LYS A 17 -29.00 -0.37 18.36
C LYS A 17 -28.91 0.16 16.94
N ALA A 18 -29.62 1.24 16.58
CA ALA A 18 -29.55 1.84 15.25
C ALA A 18 -28.37 2.83 15.10
N GLY A 19 -27.92 3.43 16.20
CA GLY A 19 -26.72 4.29 16.26
C GLY A 19 -25.39 3.52 16.17
N ASP A 20 -25.41 2.21 16.42
CA ASP A 20 -24.26 1.31 16.29
C ASP A 20 -24.21 0.59 14.93
N LYS A 21 -24.86 1.17 13.91
CA LYS A 21 -24.53 0.88 12.52
C LYS A 21 -23.17 1.52 12.23
N MET A 22 -22.12 0.93 12.79
CA MET A 22 -20.74 1.21 12.40
C MET A 22 -20.71 1.16 10.88
N ALA A 23 -20.33 2.29 10.26
CA ALA A 23 -20.17 2.39 8.82
C ALA A 23 -19.43 1.14 8.33
N GLU A 24 -20.04 0.38 7.41
CA GLU A 24 -19.49 -0.92 7.02
C GLU A 24 -18.01 -0.75 6.67
N PRO A 25 -17.11 -1.53 7.31
CA PRO A 25 -15.67 -1.34 7.14
C PRO A 25 -15.32 -1.52 5.67
N PHE A 26 -14.45 -0.64 5.14
CA PHE A 26 -14.03 -0.73 3.75
C PHE A 26 -13.13 -1.95 3.59
N VAL A 27 -13.61 -2.98 2.92
CA VAL A 27 -12.88 -4.24 2.78
C VAL A 27 -12.14 -4.33 1.45
N LEU A 28 -10.89 -4.76 1.50
CA LEU A 28 -10.12 -5.23 0.34
C LEU A 28 -9.88 -6.73 0.46
N GLU A 29 -10.42 -7.50 -0.49
CA GLU A 29 -10.09 -8.92 -0.63
C GLU A 29 -8.98 -9.11 -1.65
N VAL A 30 -7.90 -9.74 -1.23
CA VAL A 30 -6.71 -9.94 -2.04
C VAL A 30 -6.39 -11.43 -2.13
N LYS A 31 -6.30 -11.97 -3.34
CA LYS A 31 -5.94 -13.38 -3.57
C LYS A 31 -4.42 -13.51 -3.68
N GLN A 32 -3.76 -14.07 -2.66
CA GLN A 32 -2.33 -14.31 -2.67
C GLN A 32 -2.05 -15.82 -2.78
N ARG A 33 -1.60 -16.27 -3.96
CA ARG A 33 -1.41 -17.69 -4.31
C ARG A 33 -2.70 -18.49 -4.07
N ASN A 34 -2.82 -19.16 -2.92
CA ASN A 34 -3.96 -19.99 -2.52
C ASN A 34 -4.70 -19.47 -1.27
N LYS A 35 -4.30 -18.31 -0.71
CA LYS A 35 -4.96 -17.71 0.44
C LYS A 35 -5.70 -16.44 0.02
N LYS A 36 -6.95 -16.32 0.46
CA LYS A 36 -7.69 -15.05 0.42
C LYS A 36 -7.35 -14.28 1.69
N ILE A 37 -6.76 -13.10 1.54
CA ILE A 37 -6.49 -12.19 2.64
C ILE A 37 -7.55 -11.10 2.57
N ARG A 38 -8.29 -10.92 3.66
CA ARG A 38 -9.27 -9.85 3.83
C ARG A 38 -8.62 -8.79 4.70
N MET A 39 -8.55 -7.56 4.21
CA MET A 39 -8.06 -6.41 4.96
C MET A 39 -9.22 -5.43 5.15
N GLU A 40 -9.42 -5.01 6.39
CA GLU A 40 -10.45 -4.03 6.76
C GLU A 40 -9.77 -2.67 6.96
N PHE A 41 -10.34 -1.64 6.35
CA PHE A 41 -9.82 -0.28 6.41
C PHE A 41 -10.84 0.65 7.06
N ALA A 42 -10.33 1.61 7.84
CA ALA A 42 -11.14 2.64 8.48
C ALA A 42 -11.68 3.67 7.46
N SER A 43 -11.03 3.82 6.30
CA SER A 43 -11.42 4.79 5.26
C SER A 43 -11.39 4.19 3.86
N GLU A 44 -12.19 4.77 2.95
CA GLU A 44 -12.18 4.37 1.54
C GLU A 44 -10.85 4.75 0.85
N GLU A 45 -10.25 5.87 1.26
CA GLU A 45 -8.98 6.36 0.73
C GLU A 45 -7.85 5.38 1.02
N ASP A 46 -7.77 4.86 2.24
CA ASP A 46 -6.79 3.84 2.63
C ASP A 46 -6.97 2.56 1.82
N ARG A 47 -8.21 2.09 1.66
CA ARG A 47 -8.51 0.93 0.82
C ARG A 47 -8.02 1.14 -0.61
N ARG A 48 -8.33 2.29 -1.22
CA ARG A 48 -7.91 2.63 -2.60
C ARG A 48 -6.39 2.75 -2.70
N TYR A 49 -5.73 3.32 -1.70
CA TYR A 49 -4.27 3.41 -1.64
C TYR A 49 -3.63 2.01 -1.61
N TRP A 50 -4.11 1.14 -0.73
CA TRP A 50 -3.64 -0.24 -0.61
C TRP A 50 -3.89 -1.08 -1.86
N GLU A 51 -5.05 -0.92 -2.50
CA GLU A 51 -5.34 -1.57 -3.78
C GLU A 51 -4.35 -1.15 -4.88
N ARG A 52 -4.02 0.14 -4.96
CA ARG A 52 -3.01 0.64 -5.89
C ARG A 52 -1.63 0.10 -5.55
N ALA A 53 -1.23 0.14 -4.28
CA ALA A 53 0.06 -0.38 -3.82
C ALA A 53 0.20 -1.88 -4.12
N TYR A 54 -0.85 -2.66 -3.89
CA TYR A 54 -0.87 -4.10 -4.16
C TYR A 54 -0.66 -4.41 -5.65
N ARG A 55 -1.34 -3.67 -6.55
CA ARG A 55 -1.13 -3.82 -8.00
C ARG A 55 0.31 -3.50 -8.42
N LYS A 56 0.92 -2.47 -7.81
CA LYS A 56 2.30 -2.05 -8.11
C LYS A 56 3.36 -2.99 -7.55
N ARG A 57 3.06 -3.72 -6.45
CA ARG A 57 3.98 -4.65 -5.78
C ARG A 57 4.69 -5.61 -6.73
N ARG A 58 4.01 -6.10 -7.79
CA ARG A 58 4.60 -7.01 -8.77
C ARG A 58 5.85 -6.43 -9.45
N PHE A 59 5.89 -5.12 -9.63
CA PHE A 59 6.99 -4.43 -10.32
C PHE A 59 8.09 -3.96 -9.35
N TYR A 60 7.85 -3.96 -8.04
CA TYR A 60 8.84 -3.49 -7.07
C TYR A 60 10.11 -4.33 -7.10
N THR A 61 9.97 -5.65 -7.10
CA THR A 61 11.13 -6.55 -7.21
C THR A 61 11.89 -6.33 -8.52
N LEU A 62 11.18 -6.08 -9.63
CA LEU A 62 11.80 -5.80 -10.92
C LEU A 62 12.61 -4.49 -10.88
N TYR A 63 12.02 -3.42 -10.36
CA TYR A 63 12.70 -2.12 -10.26
C TYR A 63 13.86 -2.13 -9.27
N PHE A 64 13.73 -2.87 -8.18
CA PHE A 64 14.82 -3.11 -7.25
C PHE A 64 15.98 -3.82 -7.96
N MET A 65 15.71 -4.89 -8.72
CA MET A 65 16.74 -5.62 -9.48
C MET A 65 17.41 -4.74 -10.55
N VAL A 66 16.66 -3.87 -11.21
CA VAL A 66 17.24 -2.85 -12.12
C VAL A 66 18.21 -1.95 -11.35
N GLY A 67 17.81 -1.46 -10.18
CA GLY A 67 18.69 -0.65 -9.34
C GLY A 67 19.94 -1.38 -8.83
N VAL A 68 19.82 -2.67 -8.52
CA VAL A 68 20.98 -3.53 -8.22
C VAL A 68 21.91 -3.61 -9.44
N GLY A 69 21.37 -3.82 -10.64
CA GLY A 69 22.15 -3.80 -11.88
C GLY A 69 22.86 -2.47 -12.12
N ILE A 70 22.18 -1.34 -11.90
CA ILE A 70 22.79 0.00 -11.98
C ILE A 70 23.93 0.13 -10.97
N ASN A 71 23.76 -0.33 -9.74
CA ASN A 71 24.81 -0.29 -8.72
C ASN A 71 26.04 -1.11 -9.14
N PHE A 72 25.86 -2.29 -9.74
CA PHE A 72 26.96 -3.07 -10.31
C PHE A 72 27.66 -2.37 -11.48
N LEU A 73 26.90 -1.73 -12.37
CA LEU A 73 27.47 -0.96 -13.48
C LEU A 73 28.32 0.22 -12.98
N LEU A 74 27.85 0.93 -11.95
CA LEU A 74 28.62 2.01 -11.33
C LEU A 74 29.92 1.50 -10.71
N TYR A 75 29.86 0.36 -10.03
CA TYR A 75 31.04 -0.31 -9.48
C TYR A 75 32.05 -0.69 -10.58
N PHE A 76 31.60 -1.34 -11.67
CA PHE A 76 32.47 -1.71 -12.79
C PHE A 76 33.02 -0.50 -13.55
N ALA A 77 32.29 0.62 -13.60
CA ALA A 77 32.73 1.85 -14.23
C ALA A 77 33.80 2.61 -13.42
N GLY A 78 34.17 2.12 -12.23
CA GLY A 78 35.10 2.81 -11.33
C GLY A 78 34.49 4.09 -10.72
N LEU A 79 33.19 4.31 -10.88
CA LEU A 79 32.42 5.36 -10.22
C LEU A 79 32.04 4.88 -8.81
N ASP A 80 33.03 4.36 -8.10
CA ASP A 80 32.81 3.80 -6.79
C ASP A 80 32.60 4.93 -5.78
N LEU A 81 31.33 5.23 -5.48
CA LEU A 81 30.97 6.14 -4.40
C LEU A 81 31.40 5.56 -3.03
N SER A 82 31.73 4.27 -2.96
CA SER A 82 32.13 3.61 -1.74
C SER A 82 33.63 3.66 -1.48
N ARG A 83 34.05 4.72 -0.77
CA ARG A 83 35.45 4.83 -0.33
C ARG A 83 35.85 3.77 0.72
N ASN A 84 34.88 3.19 1.42
CA ASN A 84 35.06 2.21 2.49
C ASN A 84 33.86 1.22 2.52
N ILE A 85 34.04 0.03 3.11
CA ILE A 85 33.01 -1.03 3.23
C ILE A 85 31.66 -0.52 3.74
N LEU A 86 31.66 0.36 4.74
CA LEU A 86 30.44 0.94 5.29
C LEU A 86 29.68 1.76 4.24
N MET A 87 30.39 2.60 3.47
CA MET A 87 29.78 3.32 2.36
C MET A 87 29.35 2.38 1.23
N GLY A 88 30.05 1.26 1.04
CA GLY A 88 29.66 0.22 0.07
C GLY A 88 28.31 -0.38 0.41
N GLY A 89 28.08 -0.68 1.70
CA GLY A 89 26.79 -1.13 2.19
C GLY A 89 25.69 -0.08 2.03
N ILE A 90 25.98 1.19 2.36
CA ILE A 90 25.01 2.29 2.24
C ILE A 90 24.63 2.52 0.77
N VAL A 91 25.60 2.71 -0.11
CA VAL A 91 25.36 2.97 -1.54
C VAL A 91 24.73 1.75 -2.21
N GLY A 92 25.21 0.55 -1.87
CA GLY A 92 24.68 -0.72 -2.37
C GLY A 92 23.22 -0.97 -2.00
N LEU A 93 22.69 -0.30 -0.97
CA LEU A 93 21.27 -0.35 -0.60
C LEU A 93 20.50 0.89 -1.07
N ALA A 94 21.13 2.07 -1.00
CA ALA A 94 20.52 3.34 -1.38
C ALA A 94 20.23 3.41 -2.88
N VAL A 95 21.14 2.95 -3.75
CA VAL A 95 20.96 3.00 -5.21
C VAL A 95 19.78 2.10 -5.65
N PRO A 96 19.68 0.84 -5.21
CA PRO A 96 18.51 0.00 -5.50
C PRO A 96 17.19 0.57 -4.98
N LEU A 97 17.18 1.14 -3.77
CA LEU A 97 15.98 1.75 -3.21
C LEU A 97 15.55 2.99 -3.99
N ALA A 98 16.48 3.92 -4.24
CA ALA A 98 16.21 5.12 -5.03
C ALA A 98 15.67 4.78 -6.42
N SER A 99 16.28 3.78 -7.08
CA SER A 99 15.82 3.26 -8.36
C SER A 99 14.42 2.65 -8.26
N MET A 100 14.14 1.87 -7.22
CA MET A 100 12.84 1.26 -7.00
C MET A 100 11.73 2.32 -6.86
N PHE A 101 11.94 3.33 -6.01
CA PHE A 101 10.97 4.40 -5.80
C PHE A 101 10.82 5.26 -7.05
N GLY A 102 11.92 5.70 -7.66
CA GLY A 102 11.92 6.54 -8.86
C GLY A 102 11.23 5.85 -10.05
N LEU A 103 11.54 4.58 -10.32
CA LEU A 103 10.91 3.82 -11.40
C LEU A 103 9.43 3.51 -11.10
N THR A 104 9.07 3.31 -9.84
CA THR A 104 7.67 3.13 -9.44
C THR A 104 6.84 4.39 -9.69
N GLU A 105 7.38 5.56 -9.33
CA GLU A 105 6.73 6.85 -9.60
C GLU A 105 6.66 7.14 -11.09
N LEU A 106 7.76 6.94 -11.82
CA LEU A 106 7.81 7.14 -13.26
C LEU A 106 6.81 6.24 -13.99
N HIS A 107 6.74 4.95 -13.66
CA HIS A 107 5.74 4.06 -14.24
C HIS A 107 4.33 4.52 -13.91
N SER A 108 4.08 4.98 -12.67
CA SER A 108 2.76 5.49 -12.28
C SER A 108 2.37 6.73 -13.09
N TYR A 109 3.32 7.65 -13.28
CA TYR A 109 3.15 8.85 -14.09
C TYR A 109 2.85 8.51 -15.55
N LEU A 110 3.68 7.67 -16.18
CA LEU A 110 3.50 7.25 -17.57
C LEU A 110 2.18 6.50 -17.79
N ALA A 111 1.83 5.58 -16.90
CA ALA A 111 0.58 4.84 -16.96
C ALA A 111 -0.65 5.77 -16.83
N SER A 112 -0.54 6.85 -16.05
CA SER A 112 -1.61 7.86 -15.94
C SER A 112 -1.73 8.72 -17.20
N LYS A 113 -0.60 9.08 -17.83
CA LYS A 113 -0.56 9.89 -19.05
C LYS A 113 -1.20 9.13 -20.22
N ASN A 114 -0.90 7.84 -20.37
CA ASN A 114 -1.47 6.99 -21.42
C ASN A 114 -2.97 6.72 -21.29
N ARG A 115 -3.60 7.00 -20.14
CA ARG A 115 -5.07 6.86 -19.97
C ARG A 115 -5.85 8.12 -20.33
N LYS A 116 -5.16 9.24 -20.56
CA LYS A 116 -5.76 10.53 -20.90
C LYS A 116 -5.56 10.92 -22.38
N GLY A 117 -4.90 10.06 -23.15
CA GLY A 117 -4.67 10.24 -24.59
C GLY A 117 -5.56 9.35 -25.42
#